data_AF-A0A0A5G3G8-F1
#
_entry.id   AF-A0A0A5G3G8-F1
#
_cell.length_a   1.000
_cell.length_b   1.000
_cell.length_c   1.000
_cell.angle_alpha   90.00
_cell.angle_beta   90.00
_cell.angle_gamma   90.00
#
_symmetry.space_group_name_H-M   'P 1'
#
loop_
_entity.id
_entity.type
_entity.pdbx_description
1 polymer ?
#
loop_
_entity_poly.entity_id
_entity_poly.type
_entity_poly.pdbx_seq_one_letter_code
_entity_poly.pdbx_strand_id
1 'polypeptide(L)'
;MNMKKAGITILVLAIMVFLFEHQKPVLSTSEAVIQTVKCLNDPPGDLGIQPMNIKVESLTSEHISKTHLVEKSGLWNNITNRREWEITLHFNGKHTTVIVDAYTGECVSVYGPLS
;
A
#
# COMPACT_ATOMS: atom_id res chain seq x y z
N MET A 1 -38.31 -19.99 7.48
CA MET A 1 -36.93 -20.42 7.20
C MET A 1 -36.36 -21.04 8.47
N ASN A 2 -35.92 -22.30 8.46
CA ASN A 2 -35.43 -22.97 9.67
C ASN A 2 -34.19 -22.23 10.21
N MET A 3 -34.14 -21.94 11.52
CA MET A 3 -33.04 -21.19 12.16
C MET A 3 -31.66 -21.78 11.84
N LYS A 4 -31.56 -23.11 11.72
CA LYS A 4 -30.35 -23.82 11.29
C LYS A 4 -29.96 -23.53 9.83
N LYS A 5 -30.95 -23.44 8.92
CA LYS A 5 -30.72 -23.10 7.51
C LYS A 5 -30.31 -21.62 7.36
N ALA A 6 -30.95 -20.72 8.10
CA ALA A 6 -30.57 -19.30 8.12
C ALA A 6 -29.14 -19.10 8.64
N GLY A 7 -28.76 -19.80 9.72
CA GLY A 7 -27.39 -19.75 10.25
C GLY A 7 -26.34 -20.24 9.25
N ILE A 8 -26.61 -21.34 8.54
CA ILE A 8 -25.71 -21.86 7.50
C ILE A 8 -25.59 -20.87 6.34
N THR A 9 -26.69 -20.27 5.89
CA THR A 9 -26.66 -19.28 4.80
C THR A 9 -25.81 -18.05 5.16
N ILE A 10 -25.95 -17.52 6.37
CA ILE A 10 -25.14 -16.39 6.85
C ILE A 10 -23.66 -16.78 6.93
N LEU A 11 -23.36 -17.98 7.44
CA LEU A 11 -21.99 -18.48 7.53
C LEU A 11 -21.33 -18.59 6.15
N VAL A 12 -22.04 -19.13 5.15
CA VAL A 12 -21.53 -19.24 3.78
C VAL A 12 -21.28 -17.86 3.17
N LEU A 13 -22.19 -16.90 3.39
CA LEU A 13 -22.03 -15.52 2.93
C LEU A 13 -20.80 -14.84 3.56
N ALA A 14 -20.59 -15.04 4.87
CA ALA A 14 -19.42 -14.52 5.56
C ALA A 14 -18.11 -15.12 5.02
N ILE A 15 -18.08 -16.43 4.75
CA ILE A 15 -16.92 -17.11 4.15
C ILE A 15 -16.65 -16.56 2.74
N MET A 16 -17.68 -16.36 1.92
CA MET A 16 -17.50 -15.78 0.57
C MET A 16 -16.91 -14.37 0.62
N VAL A 17 -17.41 -13.51 1.51
CA VAL A 17 -16.85 -12.15 1.69
C VAL A 17 -15.40 -12.21 2.13
N PHE A 18 -15.07 -13.11 3.07
CA PHE A 18 -13.70 -13.28 3.55
C PHE A 18 -12.74 -13.76 2.46
N LEU A 19 -13.17 -14.71 1.63
CA LEU A 19 -12.40 -15.20 0.49
C LEU A 19 -12.22 -14.12 -0.57
N PHE A 20 -13.26 -13.31 -0.83
CA PHE A 20 -13.19 -12.20 -1.76
C PHE A 20 -12.15 -11.14 -1.34
N GLU A 21 -12.13 -10.78 -0.05
CA GLU A 21 -11.12 -9.86 0.50
C GLU A 21 -9.69 -10.43 0.38
N HIS A 22 -9.49 -11.74 0.59
CA HIS A 22 -8.18 -12.39 0.49
C HIS A 22 -7.63 -12.50 -0.93
N GLN A 23 -8.50 -12.54 -1.94
CA GLN A 23 -8.11 -12.71 -3.34
C GLN A 23 -7.86 -11.38 -4.07
N LYS A 24 -7.99 -10.24 -3.41
CA LYS A 24 -7.75 -8.94 -4.05
C LYS A 24 -6.33 -8.91 -4.63
N PRO A 25 -6.15 -8.52 -5.90
CA PRO A 25 -4.81 -8.42 -6.49
C PRO A 25 -4.04 -7.32 -5.79
N VAL A 26 -2.76 -7.59 -5.49
CA VAL A 26 -1.84 -6.56 -5.01
C VAL A 26 -1.27 -5.79 -6.19
N LEU A 27 -0.99 -4.51 -5.98
CA LEU A 27 -0.29 -3.65 -6.91
C LEU A 27 1.05 -4.29 -7.29
N SER A 28 1.34 -4.26 -8.58
CA SER A 28 2.66 -4.58 -9.10
C SER A 28 3.71 -3.58 -8.59
N THR A 29 4.98 -3.96 -8.63
CA THR A 29 6.08 -3.05 -8.25
C THR A 29 6.05 -1.75 -9.06
N SER A 30 5.73 -1.81 -10.37
CA SER A 30 5.63 -0.62 -11.22
C SER A 30 4.49 0.30 -10.80
N GLU A 31 3.32 -0.25 -10.48
CA GLU A 31 2.18 0.56 -10.02
C GLU A 31 2.47 1.15 -8.64
N ALA A 32 3.10 0.39 -7.75
CA ALA A 32 3.50 0.86 -6.43
C ALA A 32 4.51 2.02 -6.52
N VAL A 33 5.45 1.97 -7.47
CA VAL A 33 6.37 3.08 -7.75
C VAL A 33 5.62 4.30 -8.29
N ILE A 34 4.66 4.13 -9.20
CA ILE A 34 3.83 5.23 -9.69
C ILE A 34 3.05 5.89 -8.53
N GLN A 35 2.44 5.09 -7.66
CA GLN A 35 1.74 5.59 -6.47
C GLN A 35 2.68 6.26 -5.47
N THR A 36 3.90 5.77 -5.33
CA THR A 36 4.95 6.40 -4.50
C THR A 36 5.27 7.81 -4.99
N VAL A 37 5.48 7.98 -6.30
CA VAL A 37 5.74 9.29 -6.90
C VAL A 37 4.54 10.21 -6.74
N LYS A 38 3.33 9.66 -6.94
CA LYS A 38 2.09 10.40 -6.71
C LYS A 38 2.01 10.89 -5.26
N CYS A 39 2.32 10.05 -4.27
CA CYS A 39 2.33 10.45 -2.87
C CYS A 39 3.32 11.59 -2.59
N LEU A 40 4.53 11.53 -3.16
CA LEU A 40 5.53 12.58 -2.93
C LEU A 40 5.20 13.89 -3.65
N ASN A 41 4.42 13.84 -4.72
CA ASN A 41 4.01 15.04 -5.47
C ASN A 41 2.73 15.67 -4.95
N ASP A 42 1.82 14.85 -4.43
CA ASP A 42 0.52 15.27 -3.89
C ASP A 42 0.29 14.52 -2.57
N PRO A 43 1.05 14.87 -1.51
CA PRO A 43 0.97 14.18 -0.26
C PRO A 43 -0.35 14.49 0.46
N PRO A 44 -0.98 13.50 1.10
CA PRO A 44 -2.15 13.76 1.90
C PRO A 44 -1.78 14.70 3.06
N GLY A 45 -2.67 15.67 3.33
CA GLY A 45 -2.37 16.83 4.18
C GLY A 45 -2.07 16.49 5.65
N ASP A 46 -2.43 15.28 6.09
CA ASP A 46 -2.14 14.74 7.42
C ASP A 46 -0.68 14.29 7.60
N LEU A 47 0.07 14.05 6.51
CA LEU A 47 1.47 13.64 6.57
C LEU A 47 2.45 14.81 6.77
N GLY A 48 2.02 16.06 6.56
CA GLY A 48 2.82 17.25 6.85
C GLY A 48 4.10 17.42 6.00
N ILE A 49 4.18 16.74 4.85
CA ILE A 49 5.32 16.82 3.92
C ILE A 49 5.03 17.76 2.74
N GLN A 50 6.09 18.37 2.19
CA GLN A 50 5.96 19.24 1.02
C GLN A 50 6.06 18.44 -0.30
N PRO A 51 5.31 18.84 -1.34
CA PRO A 51 5.42 18.29 -2.68
C PRO A 51 6.85 18.32 -3.25
N MET A 52 7.31 17.20 -3.84
CA MET A 52 8.67 17.05 -4.38
C MET A 52 8.77 17.22 -5.92
N ASN A 53 7.65 17.35 -6.64
CA ASN A 53 7.58 17.57 -8.10
C ASN A 53 8.46 16.63 -8.95
N ILE A 54 8.42 15.33 -8.65
CA ILE A 54 9.15 14.26 -9.32
C ILE A 54 8.40 13.81 -10.58
N LYS A 55 9.09 13.66 -11.72
CA LYS A 55 8.50 13.06 -12.92
C LYS A 55 8.76 11.55 -12.94
N VAL A 56 7.71 10.74 -13.08
CA VAL A 56 7.85 9.26 -13.15
C VAL A 56 8.83 8.85 -14.26
N GLU A 57 8.78 9.51 -15.41
CA GLU A 57 9.67 9.24 -16.56
C GLU A 57 11.16 9.51 -16.27
N SER A 58 11.47 10.35 -15.28
CA SER A 58 12.85 10.64 -14.89
C SER A 58 13.43 9.62 -13.91
N LEU A 59 12.59 8.71 -13.38
CA LEU A 59 13.04 7.67 -12.47
C LEU A 59 13.60 6.48 -13.25
N THR A 60 14.90 6.29 -13.14
CA THR A 60 15.58 5.06 -13.52
C THR A 60 15.66 4.09 -12.33
N SER A 61 16.02 2.83 -12.59
CA SER A 61 16.25 1.82 -11.54
C SER A 61 17.28 2.25 -10.49
N GLU A 62 18.21 3.15 -10.82
CA GLU A 62 19.22 3.69 -9.89
C GLU A 62 18.61 4.59 -8.81
N HIS A 63 17.44 5.18 -9.08
CA HIS A 63 16.72 6.01 -8.11
C HIS A 63 15.91 5.17 -7.13
N ILE A 64 15.72 3.88 -7.40
CA ILE A 64 14.92 2.97 -6.58
C ILE A 64 15.89 2.14 -5.75
N SER A 65 16.10 2.54 -4.49
CA SER A 65 17.04 1.85 -3.61
C SER A 65 16.46 0.57 -2.99
N LYS A 66 15.14 0.52 -2.78
CA LYS A 66 14.48 -0.61 -2.12
C LYS A 66 13.01 -0.68 -2.52
N THR A 67 12.51 -1.88 -2.83
CA THR A 67 11.09 -2.17 -3.10
C THR A 67 10.68 -3.46 -2.41
N HIS A 68 10.11 -3.34 -1.21
CA HIS A 68 9.76 -4.51 -0.40
C HIS A 68 8.25 -4.58 -0.21
N LEU A 69 7.67 -5.75 -0.47
CA LEU A 69 6.30 -6.03 -0.05
C LEU A 69 6.36 -6.61 1.36
N VAL A 70 5.80 -5.89 2.33
CA VAL A 70 5.83 -6.24 3.75
C VAL A 70 4.42 -6.52 4.25
N GLU A 71 4.30 -7.39 5.25
CA GLU A 71 3.03 -7.59 5.94
C GLU A 71 2.71 -6.38 6.81
N LYS A 72 1.47 -5.93 6.73
CA LYS A 72 1.00 -4.82 7.56
C LYS A 72 0.89 -5.30 9.01
N SER A 73 1.49 -4.57 9.93
CA SER A 73 1.49 -4.95 11.36
C SER A 73 0.08 -4.90 11.97
N GLY A 74 -0.22 -5.81 12.91
CA GLY A 74 -1.47 -5.81 13.67
C GLY A 74 -2.34 -7.07 13.49
N LEU A 75 -3.16 -7.37 14.49
CA LEU A 75 -3.88 -8.64 14.60
C LEU A 75 -4.89 -8.86 13.45
N TRP A 76 -5.66 -7.82 13.10
CA TRP A 76 -6.58 -7.86 11.96
C TRP A 76 -5.87 -7.95 10.61
N ASN A 77 -4.73 -7.27 10.47
CA ASN A 77 -3.95 -7.25 9.24
C ASN A 77 -3.31 -8.62 8.96
N ASN A 78 -2.85 -9.31 10.01
CA ASN A 78 -2.34 -10.68 9.91
C ASN A 78 -3.46 -11.67 9.51
N ILE A 79 -4.64 -11.57 10.13
CA ILE A 79 -5.80 -12.43 9.78
C ILE A 79 -6.26 -12.20 8.33
N THR A 80 -6.15 -10.96 7.83
CA THR A 80 -6.59 -10.58 6.48
C THR A 80 -5.46 -10.60 5.45
N ASN A 81 -4.25 -11.03 5.83
CA ASN A 81 -3.05 -11.02 4.99
C ASN A 81 -2.84 -9.68 4.27
N ARG A 82 -3.09 -8.55 4.97
CA ARG A 82 -2.89 -7.21 4.41
C ARG A 82 -1.40 -6.91 4.28
N ARG A 83 -1.04 -6.23 3.20
CA ARG A 83 0.33 -5.98 2.74
C ARG A 83 0.50 -4.53 2.36
N GLU A 84 1.73 -4.07 2.47
CA GLU A 84 2.14 -2.73 2.12
C GLU A 84 3.42 -2.78 1.31
N TRP A 85 3.56 -1.83 0.40
CA TRP A 85 4.79 -1.59 -0.32
C TRP A 85 5.64 -0.59 0.46
N GLU A 86 6.83 -1.00 0.84
CA GLU A 86 7.88 -0.13 1.35
C GLU A 86 8.84 0.20 0.19
N ILE A 87 8.78 1.43 -0.30
CA ILE A 87 9.57 1.88 -1.45
C ILE A 87 10.50 2.99 -1.01
N THR A 88 11.81 2.78 -1.16
CA THR A 88 12.81 3.82 -0.90
C THR A 88 13.33 4.38 -2.21
N LEU A 89 13.12 5.68 -2.38
CA LEU A 89 13.65 6.46 -3.49
C LEU A 89 14.86 7.25 -3.05
N HIS A 90 15.91 7.21 -3.86
CA HIS A 90 17.04 8.11 -3.80
C HIS A 90 16.92 9.14 -4.93
N PHE A 91 16.62 10.38 -4.58
CA PHE A 91 16.43 11.46 -5.55
C PHE A 91 16.95 12.78 -4.96
N ASN A 92 17.68 13.57 -5.76
CA ASN A 92 18.31 14.83 -5.33
C ASN A 92 19.15 14.70 -4.04
N GLY A 93 19.87 13.59 -3.88
CA GLY A 93 20.71 13.33 -2.69
C GLY A 93 19.92 13.03 -1.41
N LYS A 94 18.60 12.82 -1.51
CA LYS A 94 17.73 12.43 -0.39
C LYS A 94 17.30 10.99 -0.52
N HIS A 95 17.27 10.28 0.60
CA HIS A 95 16.69 8.94 0.69
C HIS A 95 15.32 9.04 1.37
N THR A 96 14.25 8.86 0.61
CA THR A 96 12.89 8.93 1.12
C THR A 96 12.25 7.56 1.01
N THR A 97 11.70 7.05 2.10
CA THR A 97 10.91 5.83 2.11
C THR A 97 9.43 6.16 2.21
N VAL A 98 8.63 5.56 1.33
CA VAL A 98 7.19 5.72 1.26
C VAL A 98 6.54 4.37 1.51
N ILE A 99 5.52 4.35 2.36
CA ILE A 99 4.65 3.21 2.58
C ILE A 99 3.36 3.42 1.79
N VAL A 100 3.05 2.47 0.92
CA VAL A 100 1.85 2.47 0.10
C VAL A 100 1.04 1.22 0.42
N ASP A 101 -0.27 1.35 0.62
CA ASP A 101 -1.14 0.19 0.78
C ASP A 101 -1.12 -0.65 -0.51
N ALA A 102 -0.80 -1.94 -0.40
CA ALA A 102 -0.55 -2.77 -1.58
C ALA A 102 -1.82 -3.09 -2.38
N TYR A 103 -3.02 -2.80 -1.86
CA TYR A 103 -4.28 -3.08 -2.53
C TYR A 103 -4.97 -1.81 -3.03
N THR A 104 -4.92 -0.73 -2.25
CA THR A 104 -5.58 0.54 -2.62
C THR A 104 -4.65 1.51 -3.32
N GLY A 105 -3.34 1.39 -3.10
CA GLY A 105 -2.36 2.38 -3.58
C GLY A 105 -2.35 3.67 -2.77
N GLU A 106 -3.05 3.70 -1.63
CA GLU A 106 -3.08 4.86 -0.75
C GLU A 106 -1.72 5.07 -0.09
N CYS A 107 -1.34 6.34 0.06
CA CYS A 107 -0.13 6.69 0.80
C CYS A 107 -0.41 6.60 2.30
N VAL A 108 0.31 5.69 2.97
CA VAL A 108 0.13 5.42 4.39
C VAL A 108 1.07 6.28 5.23
N SER A 109 2.34 6.37 4.83
CA SER A 109 3.32 7.17 5.53
C SER A 109 4.55 7.44 4.67
N VAL A 110 5.31 8.45 5.07
CA VAL A 110 6.59 8.80 4.45
C VAL A 110 7.60 9.07 5.56
N TYR A 111 8.80 8.51 5.45
CA TYR A 111 9.89 8.70 6.43
C TYR A 111 11.28 8.70 5.77
N GLY A 112 12.28 9.22 6.49
CA GLY A 112 13.63 9.48 6.00
C GLY A 112 13.99 10.96 6.07
N PRO A 113 15.17 11.40 5.59
CA PRO A 113 15.51 12.82 5.43
C PRO A 113 14.53 13.52 4.48
N LEU A 114 13.44 14.00 5.06
CA LEU A 114 12.33 14.69 4.41
C LEU A 114 12.49 16.18 4.59
N SER A 115 13.46 16.78 3.88
CA SER A 115 13.80 18.22 3.95
C SER A 115 14.15 18.73 5.35
#